data_AF-F7M3N1-F1
#
_entry.id   AF-F7M3N1-F1
#
_cell.length_a   1.000
_cell.length_b   1.000
_cell.length_c   1.000
_cell.angle_alpha   90.00
_cell.angle_beta   90.00
_cell.angle_gamma   90.00
#
_symmetry.space_group_name_H-M   'P 1'
#
loop_
_entity.id
_entity.type
_entity.pdbx_description
1 polymer ?
#
loop_
_entity_poly.entity_id
_entity_poly.type
_entity_poly.pdbx_seq_one_letter_code
_entity_poly.pdbx_strand_id
1 'polypeptide(L)'
;MKYMIKSKILAILCVSLLTLSTTAHPSSWFNDKDLTLTGVYYYPEHWDENQWERDFKKMHELGFEFTHFAEFAWAQLEPEEGRYDFAWLDRAVA
;
A
#
# COMPACT_ATOMS: atom_id res chain seq x y z
N MET A 1 -40.12 -34.24 -31.07
CA MET A 1 -40.38 -33.62 -29.75
C MET A 1 -39.25 -33.88 -28.72
N LYS A 2 -38.80 -35.13 -28.51
CA LYS A 2 -37.70 -35.48 -27.58
C LYS A 2 -36.36 -34.74 -27.79
N TYR A 3 -35.95 -34.50 -29.04
CA TYR A 3 -34.69 -33.80 -29.37
C TYR A 3 -34.71 -32.31 -29.02
N MET A 4 -35.87 -31.67 -29.15
CA MET A 4 -36.05 -30.25 -28.87
C MET A 4 -36.01 -29.94 -27.36
N ILE A 5 -36.41 -30.91 -26.52
CA ILE A 5 -36.32 -30.80 -25.06
C ILE A 5 -34.86 -30.92 -24.58
N LYS A 6 -34.08 -31.85 -25.17
CA LYS A 6 -32.64 -31.98 -24.87
C LYS A 6 -31.84 -30.74 -25.27
N SER A 7 -32.15 -30.13 -26.41
CA SER A 7 -31.49 -28.91 -26.89
C SER A 7 -31.78 -27.70 -25.99
N LYS A 8 -33.02 -27.54 -25.51
CA LYS A 8 -33.38 -26.47 -24.55
C LYS A 8 -32.70 -26.66 -23.19
N ILE A 9 -32.64 -27.90 -22.69
CA ILE A 9 -31.94 -28.21 -21.43
C ILE A 9 -30.44 -27.91 -21.58
N LEU A 10 -29.82 -28.30 -22.70
CA LEU A 10 -28.42 -28.02 -22.97
C LEU A 10 -28.15 -26.51 -23.06
N ALA A 11 -29.03 -25.75 -23.71
CA ALA A 11 -28.92 -24.29 -23.79
C ALA A 11 -29.05 -23.62 -22.42
N ILE A 12 -29.99 -24.07 -21.57
CA ILE A 12 -30.15 -23.58 -20.20
C ILE A 12 -28.90 -23.92 -19.36
N LEU A 13 -28.37 -25.15 -19.51
CA LEU A 13 -27.14 -25.56 -18.83
C LEU A 13 -25.95 -24.67 -19.23
N CYS A 14 -25.78 -24.41 -20.53
CA CYS A 14 -24.73 -23.54 -21.03
C CYS A 14 -24.87 -22.10 -20.51
N VAL A 15 -26.09 -21.54 -20.52
CA VAL A 15 -26.34 -20.20 -19.97
C VAL A 15 -26.04 -20.15 -18.48
N SER A 16 -26.43 -21.17 -17.71
CA SER A 16 -26.16 -21.25 -16.27
C SER A 16 -24.66 -21.39 -15.94
N LEU A 17 -23.90 -22.14 -16.75
CA LEU A 17 -22.44 -22.22 -16.63
C LEU A 17 -21.77 -20.88 -16.98
N LEU A 18 -22.25 -20.19 -18.00
CA LEU A 18 -21.74 -18.87 -18.40
C LEU A 18 -21.95 -17.81 -17.31
N THR A 19 -23.07 -17.86 -16.59
CA THR A 19 -23.35 -16.93 -15.48
C THR A 19 -22.55 -17.22 -14.20
N LEU A 20 -22.08 -18.45 -14.00
CA LEU A 20 -21.28 -18.80 -12.81
C LEU A 20 -19.87 -18.20 -12.91
N SER A 21 -19.30 -18.16 -14.11
CA SER A 21 -17.95 -17.65 -14.37
C SER A 21 -17.79 -16.13 -14.18
N THR A 22 -18.86 -15.35 -14.21
CA THR A 22 -18.79 -13.88 -14.08
C THR A 22 -18.80 -13.38 -12.63
N THR A 23 -18.91 -14.25 -11.63
CA THR A 23 -19.01 -13.86 -10.22
C THR A 23 -17.70 -14.01 -9.42
N ALA A 24 -16.66 -14.57 -10.03
CA ALA A 24 -15.35 -14.74 -9.39
C ALA A 24 -14.43 -13.54 -9.67
N HIS A 25 -14.73 -12.38 -9.08
CA HIS A 25 -13.73 -11.32 -8.95
C HIS A 25 -12.90 -11.60 -7.68
N PRO A 26 -11.61 -11.97 -7.77
CA PRO A 26 -10.75 -11.97 -6.59
C PRO A 26 -10.72 -10.54 -6.05
N SER A 27 -11.01 -10.37 -4.77
CA SER A 27 -10.83 -9.08 -4.10
C SER A 27 -9.36 -8.69 -4.20
N SER A 28 -9.08 -7.52 -4.77
CA SER A 28 -7.72 -6.99 -4.73
C SER A 28 -7.35 -6.66 -3.29
N TRP A 29 -6.17 -7.12 -2.86
CA TRP A 29 -5.62 -6.81 -1.54
C TRP A 29 -5.23 -5.33 -1.41
N PHE A 30 -5.05 -4.63 -2.52
CA PHE A 30 -4.68 -3.22 -2.60
C PHE A 30 -5.62 -2.47 -3.55
N ASN A 31 -5.81 -1.16 -3.35
CA ASN A 31 -6.52 -0.37 -4.36
C ASN A 31 -5.65 -0.24 -5.61
N ASP A 32 -6.27 -0.26 -6.79
CA ASP A 32 -5.57 -0.17 -8.08
C ASP A 32 -4.66 1.06 -8.18
N LYS A 33 -5.08 2.18 -7.57
CA LYS A 33 -4.31 3.43 -7.51
C LYS A 33 -3.02 3.34 -6.68
N ASP A 34 -2.93 2.37 -5.77
CA ASP A 34 -1.81 2.24 -4.82
C ASP A 34 -0.76 1.21 -5.32
N LEU A 35 -0.93 0.64 -6.51
CA LEU A 35 -0.02 -0.39 -7.05
C LEU A 35 1.35 0.16 -7.44
N THR A 36 1.48 1.48 -7.58
CA THR A 36 2.72 2.16 -8.01
C THR A 36 3.05 3.36 -7.12
N LEU A 37 2.84 3.23 -5.80
CA LEU A 37 3.18 4.31 -4.87
C LEU A 37 4.66 4.69 -5.00
N THR A 38 4.93 5.98 -5.12
CA THR A 38 6.31 6.50 -5.20
C THR A 38 6.71 7.12 -3.87
N GLY A 39 7.78 6.62 -3.28
CA GLY A 39 8.29 7.12 -2.01
C GLY A 39 9.76 7.48 -2.04
N VAL A 40 10.22 8.08 -0.96
CA VAL A 40 11.61 8.49 -0.78
C VAL A 40 12.13 8.15 0.62
N TYR A 41 13.40 7.80 0.72
CA TYR A 41 14.08 7.62 2.00
C TYR A 41 14.42 9.00 2.55
N TYR A 42 14.03 9.25 3.80
CA TYR A 42 14.41 10.47 4.51
C TYR A 42 14.95 10.10 5.89
N TYR A 43 15.98 10.83 6.30
CA TYR A 43 16.71 10.58 7.54
C TYR A 43 16.61 11.83 8.42
N PRO A 44 15.48 12.03 9.14
CA PRO A 44 15.29 13.18 10.01
C PRO A 44 16.45 13.37 11.01
N GLU A 45 17.04 12.27 11.47
CA GLU A 45 18.16 12.23 12.39
C GLU A 45 19.46 12.87 11.85
N HIS A 46 19.54 13.13 10.55
CA HIS A 46 20.67 13.82 9.92
C HIS A 46 20.48 15.33 9.75
N TRP A 47 19.30 15.87 10.08
CA TRP A 47 18.94 17.26 9.85
C TRP A 47 18.38 17.91 11.11
N ASP A 48 18.62 19.23 11.26
CA ASP A 48 17.95 20.00 12.31
C ASP A 48 16.43 19.94 12.13
N GLU A 49 15.69 19.81 13.24
CA GLU A 49 14.22 19.67 13.21
C GLU A 49 13.51 20.84 12.52
N ASN A 50 14.12 22.03 12.53
CA ASN A 50 13.59 23.22 11.86
C ASN A 50 13.53 23.08 10.31
N GLN A 51 14.16 22.06 9.75
CA GLN A 51 14.18 21.80 8.31
C GLN A 51 13.10 20.80 7.87
N TRP A 52 12.60 19.96 8.79
CA TRP A 52 11.73 18.84 8.46
C TRP A 52 10.45 19.28 7.76
N GLU A 53 9.76 20.31 8.26
CA GLU A 53 8.53 20.82 7.65
C GLU A 53 8.76 21.28 6.20
N ARG A 54 9.86 21.98 5.95
CA ARG A 54 10.26 22.40 4.59
C ARG A 54 10.50 21.19 3.69
N ASP A 55 11.18 20.17 4.19
CA ASP A 55 11.56 19.01 3.42
C ASP A 55 10.34 18.15 3.07
N PHE A 56 9.46 17.87 4.03
CA PHE A 56 8.20 17.16 3.80
C PHE A 56 7.29 17.91 2.82
N LYS A 57 7.21 19.24 2.96
CA LYS A 57 6.47 20.07 2.00
C LYS A 57 7.02 19.90 0.58
N LYS A 58 8.33 19.95 0.40
CA LYS A 58 8.96 19.77 -0.92
C LYS A 58 8.78 18.35 -1.47
N MET A 59 8.85 17.33 -0.63
CA MET A 59 8.59 15.95 -1.05
C MET A 59 7.15 15.80 -1.58
N HIS A 60 6.19 16.37 -0.86
CA HIS A 60 4.79 16.41 -1.31
C HIS A 60 4.63 17.17 -2.63
N GLU A 61 5.24 18.36 -2.76
CA GLU A 61 5.21 19.16 -4.00
C GLU A 61 5.84 18.45 -5.20
N LEU A 62 6.82 17.56 -4.97
CA LEU A 62 7.45 16.73 -5.99
C LEU A 62 6.65 15.47 -6.35
N GLY A 63 5.57 15.18 -5.63
CA GLY A 63 4.68 14.04 -5.90
C GLY A 63 5.08 12.74 -5.20
N PHE A 64 5.93 12.79 -4.16
CA PHE A 64 6.14 11.62 -3.30
C PHE A 64 4.92 11.38 -2.41
N GLU A 65 4.55 10.10 -2.27
CA GLU A 65 3.34 9.66 -1.59
C GLU A 65 3.62 9.10 -0.19
N PHE A 66 4.84 8.63 0.04
CA PHE A 66 5.29 8.16 1.35
C PHE A 66 6.78 8.38 1.55
N THR A 67 7.20 8.36 2.81
CA THR A 67 8.60 8.42 3.21
C THR A 67 8.97 7.20 4.04
N HIS A 68 10.21 6.73 3.87
CA HIS A 68 10.81 5.68 4.70
C HIS A 68 11.78 6.34 5.68
N PHE A 69 11.61 6.09 6.99
CA PHE A 69 12.48 6.62 8.05
C PHE A 69 13.23 5.49 8.77
N ALA A 70 14.29 5.88 9.50
CA ALA A 70 14.98 5.03 10.48
C ALA A 70 15.64 3.75 9.94
N GLU A 71 15.95 3.68 8.63
CA GLU A 71 16.63 2.53 8.01
C GLU A 71 18.01 2.26 8.66
N PHE A 72 18.73 3.32 9.05
CA PHE A 72 20.07 3.25 9.65
C PHE A 72 20.18 3.90 11.03
N ALA A 73 19.04 4.20 11.68
CA ALA A 73 19.00 5.03 12.87
C ALA A 73 19.15 4.26 14.20
N TRP A 74 19.72 3.04 14.20
CA TRP A 74 19.80 2.23 15.43
C TRP A 74 20.55 2.95 16.55
N ALA A 75 21.64 3.66 16.24
CA ALA A 75 22.41 4.41 17.24
C ALA A 75 21.62 5.59 17.86
N GLN A 76 20.59 6.10 17.18
CA GLN A 76 19.69 7.13 17.68
C GLN A 76 18.50 6.51 18.42
N LEU A 77 18.00 5.37 17.95
CA LEU A 77 16.90 4.63 18.57
C LEU A 77 17.32 3.92 19.86
N GLU A 78 18.54 3.39 19.92
CA GLU A 78 19.14 2.74 21.08
C GLU A 78 20.58 3.26 21.28
N PRO A 79 20.77 4.47 21.85
CA PRO A 79 22.10 5.05 22.03
C PRO A 79 22.99 4.28 23.00
N GLU A 80 22.39 3.54 23.94
CA GLU A 80 23.04 2.62 24.87
C GLU A 80 22.22 1.34 24.93
N GLU A 81 22.86 0.19 25.11
CA GLU A 81 22.19 -1.12 25.19
C GLU A 81 21.05 -1.09 26.22
N GLY A 82 19.83 -1.40 25.75
CA GLY A 82 18.61 -1.37 26.56
C GLY A 82 18.02 0.01 26.84
N ARG A 83 18.64 1.11 26.37
CA ARG A 83 18.12 2.48 26.50
C ARG A 83 17.61 2.98 25.15
N TYR A 84 16.29 3.01 25.00
CA TYR A 84 15.64 3.45 23.77
C TYR A 84 15.20 4.92 23.82
N ASP A 85 15.39 5.65 22.71
CA ASP A 85 14.89 7.01 22.50
C ASP A 85 14.13 7.12 21.17
N PHE A 86 12.81 7.15 21.27
CA PHE A 86 11.90 7.31 20.13
C PHE A 86 11.40 8.75 19.95
N ALA A 87 11.76 9.67 20.85
CA ALA A 87 11.11 10.98 20.91
C ALA A 87 11.31 11.81 19.62
N TRP A 88 12.49 11.71 19.01
CA TRP A 88 12.77 12.39 17.74
C TRP A 88 11.95 11.79 16.58
N LEU A 89 11.78 10.46 16.56
CA LEU A 89 11.03 9.77 15.52
C LEU A 89 9.53 10.08 15.65
N ASP A 90 9.01 10.12 16.89
CA ASP A 90 7.64 10.52 17.18
C ASP A 90 7.36 11.94 16.66
N ARG A 91 8.30 12.89 16.84
CA ARG A 91 8.18 14.25 16.31
C ARG A 91 8.25 14.28 14.78
N ALA A 92 9.06 13.43 14.15
CA ALA A 92 9.19 13.38 12.69
C ALA A 92 7.96 12.78 11.99
N VAL A 93 7.19 11.94 12.69
CA VAL A 93 5.99 11.25 12.16
C VAL A 93 4.68 11.99 12.45
N ALA A 94 4.67 12.91 13.44
CA ALA A 94 3.49 13.66 13.88
C ALA A 94 2.97 14.68 12.85
#